data_AF-A0A7K1JNP4-F1
#
_entry.id   AF-A0A7K1JNP4-F1
#
_cell.length_a   1.000
_cell.length_b   1.000
_cell.length_c   1.000
_cell.angle_alpha   90.00
_cell.angle_beta   90.00
_cell.angle_gamma   90.00
#
_symmetry.space_group_name_H-M   'P 1'
#
loop_
_entity.id
_entity.type
_entity.pdbx_description
1 polymer ?
#
loop_
_entity_poly.entity_id
_entity_poly.type
_entity_poly.pdbx_seq_one_letter_code
_entity_poly.pdbx_strand_id
1 'polypeptide(L)'
;MNLSSFSDFLSRQAPHLLPAADVRSNWASAGDAPSGADLPHGTTIVAIKFPGGVLIAGDRRATQGNMIASRDVQKVHIADDYTATGIAGTAAIAVEFARLYAVELEHYEKLEGVPLTFRGKVNRLAIMVRGNLAAAMQGFVALPLLVGYDLDDSDPGNAGRIVSFDAAGGWNIEDEGYQSVGSGSLFAKSSIKKLYSHVTDADSALKVAIESLYDAADDDSATGGPDLVRGIYPTAVLIGGDGAEEVTDERIAALAREVIANRSVPITGTAGRRGSNA
;
A
#
# COMPACT_ATOMS: atom_id res chain seq x y z
N MET A 1 -4.62 -15.18 -29.98
CA MET A 1 -4.58 -16.09 -28.81
C MET A 1 -5.56 -15.55 -27.79
N ASN A 2 -6.38 -16.41 -27.18
CA ASN A 2 -7.18 -16.03 -26.03
C ASN A 2 -6.25 -16.02 -24.81
N LEU A 3 -6.05 -14.86 -24.19
CA LEU A 3 -5.14 -14.68 -23.04
C LEU A 3 -5.86 -14.86 -21.70
N SER A 4 -7.15 -15.21 -21.71
CA SER A 4 -8.01 -15.31 -20.52
C SER A 4 -7.83 -14.12 -19.57
N SER A 5 -7.90 -12.93 -20.17
CA SER A 5 -7.55 -11.65 -19.55
C SER A 5 -8.69 -10.67 -19.70
N PHE A 6 -9.20 -10.20 -18.57
CA PHE A 6 -10.34 -9.29 -18.53
C PHE A 6 -9.96 -7.91 -19.05
N SER A 7 -8.77 -7.42 -18.68
CA SER A 7 -8.20 -6.16 -19.17
C SER A 7 -7.97 -6.18 -20.68
N ASP A 8 -7.46 -7.29 -21.25
CA ASP A 8 -7.34 -7.47 -22.70
C ASP A 8 -8.73 -7.48 -23.37
N PHE A 9 -9.72 -8.14 -22.78
CA PHE A 9 -11.10 -8.13 -23.26
C PHE A 9 -11.70 -6.71 -23.27
N LEU A 10 -11.57 -5.96 -22.18
CA LEU A 10 -12.01 -4.57 -22.08
C LEU A 10 -11.34 -3.69 -23.13
N SER A 11 -10.02 -3.85 -23.35
CA SER A 11 -9.28 -3.06 -24.34
C SER A 11 -9.82 -3.20 -25.76
N ARG A 12 -10.52 -4.29 -26.07
CA ARG A 12 -11.10 -4.56 -27.40
C ARG A 12 -12.59 -4.24 -27.47
N GLN A 13 -13.33 -4.49 -26.39
CA GLN A 13 -14.80 -4.43 -26.39
C GLN A 13 -15.37 -3.19 -25.71
N ALA A 14 -14.73 -2.71 -24.65
CA ALA A 14 -15.19 -1.56 -23.87
C ALA A 14 -14.00 -0.72 -23.34
N PRO A 15 -13.21 -0.07 -24.21
CA PRO A 15 -12.00 0.65 -23.79
C PRO A 15 -12.26 1.80 -22.81
N HIS A 16 -13.48 2.35 -22.80
CA HIS A 16 -13.90 3.42 -21.90
C HIS A 16 -13.98 2.99 -20.42
N LEU A 17 -14.00 1.69 -20.14
CA LEU A 17 -13.96 1.14 -18.77
C LEU A 17 -12.54 0.93 -18.25
N LEU A 18 -11.50 1.22 -19.05
CA LEU A 18 -10.12 1.14 -18.59
C LEU A 18 -9.76 2.40 -17.77
N PRO A 19 -9.01 2.28 -16.67
CA PRO A 19 -8.69 3.41 -15.78
C PRO A 19 -8.03 4.61 -16.50
N ALA A 20 -7.18 4.34 -17.49
CA ALA A 20 -6.50 5.38 -18.27
C ALA A 20 -7.41 6.17 -19.22
N ALA A 21 -8.59 5.63 -19.57
CA ALA A 21 -9.56 6.28 -20.46
C ALA A 21 -10.52 7.20 -19.68
N ASP A 22 -10.94 6.79 -18.48
CA ASP A 22 -11.99 7.47 -17.71
C ASP A 22 -11.55 8.85 -17.18
N VAL A 23 -10.29 8.98 -16.76
CA VAL A 23 -9.74 10.28 -16.32
C VAL A 23 -9.66 11.30 -17.47
N ARG A 24 -9.41 10.82 -18.70
CA ARG A 24 -9.39 11.69 -19.88
C ARG A 24 -10.79 12.14 -20.29
N SER A 25 -11.80 11.27 -20.22
CA SER A 25 -13.16 11.62 -20.61
C SER A 25 -13.86 12.54 -19.61
N ASN A 26 -13.72 12.28 -18.30
CA ASN A 26 -14.46 13.03 -17.30
C ASN A 26 -13.88 14.42 -17.01
N TRP A 27 -12.58 14.61 -17.22
CA TRP A 27 -11.93 15.89 -16.85
C TRP A 27 -11.44 16.75 -18.02
N ALA A 28 -11.48 16.26 -19.27
CA ALA A 28 -11.19 17.09 -20.44
C ALA A 28 -12.28 18.14 -20.77
N SER A 29 -13.42 18.12 -20.06
CA SER A 29 -14.54 19.04 -20.30
C SER A 29 -14.44 20.37 -19.51
N ALA A 30 -13.47 20.51 -18.60
CA ALA A 30 -13.14 21.78 -17.96
C ALA A 30 -11.98 22.42 -18.72
N GLY A 31 -12.15 23.67 -19.18
CA GLY A 31 -11.24 24.37 -20.10
C GLY A 31 -9.79 24.60 -19.64
N ASP A 32 -9.45 24.15 -18.43
CA ASP A 32 -8.09 23.89 -17.95
C ASP A 32 -8.08 22.43 -17.45
N ALA A 33 -7.38 21.53 -18.16
CA ALA A 33 -7.23 20.16 -17.69
C ALA A 33 -6.41 20.20 -16.39
N PRO A 34 -6.93 19.70 -15.25
CA PRO A 34 -6.20 19.65 -14.00
C PRO A 34 -4.94 18.82 -14.22
N SER A 35 -3.88 19.23 -13.56
CA SER A 35 -2.75 18.33 -13.37
C SER A 35 -3.16 17.23 -12.39
N GLY A 36 -2.53 16.05 -12.44
CA GLY A 36 -2.80 15.02 -11.43
C GLY A 36 -2.54 15.47 -9.97
N ALA A 37 -1.81 16.58 -9.77
CA ALA A 37 -1.59 17.21 -8.48
C ALA A 37 -2.84 17.93 -7.91
N ASP A 38 -3.84 18.22 -8.73
CA ASP A 38 -5.08 18.88 -8.30
C ASP A 38 -6.15 17.88 -7.82
N LEU A 39 -5.91 16.58 -8.03
CA LEU A 39 -6.78 15.50 -7.56
C LEU A 39 -6.37 14.97 -6.19
N PRO A 40 -7.30 14.36 -5.42
CA PRO A 40 -6.95 13.74 -4.15
C PRO A 40 -5.84 12.70 -4.33
N HIS A 41 -4.75 12.90 -3.61
CA HIS A 41 -3.55 12.07 -3.61
C HIS A 41 -2.96 12.01 -2.19
N GLY A 42 -1.73 11.52 -2.05
CA GLY A 42 -1.05 11.44 -0.75
C GLY A 42 -1.38 10.14 -0.03
N THR A 43 -0.35 9.37 0.29
CA THR A 43 -0.48 8.01 0.84
C THR A 43 0.86 7.56 1.37
N THR A 44 0.86 6.79 2.44
CA THR A 44 1.97 5.93 2.81
C THR A 44 1.45 4.52 3.05
N ILE A 45 2.03 3.56 2.34
CA ILE A 45 1.77 2.14 2.48
C ILE A 45 3.09 1.45 2.81
N VAL A 46 3.04 0.50 3.73
CA VAL A 46 4.18 -0.33 4.13
C VAL A 46 3.82 -1.80 3.97
N ALA A 47 4.80 -2.62 3.66
CA ALA A 47 4.70 -4.07 3.68
C ALA A 47 5.90 -4.68 4.41
N ILE A 48 5.66 -5.74 5.18
CA ILE A 48 6.65 -6.39 6.05
C ILE A 48 6.43 -7.90 6.01
N LYS A 49 7.48 -8.66 5.66
CA LYS A 49 7.52 -10.12 5.80
C LYS A 49 7.75 -10.50 7.26
N PHE A 50 7.16 -11.60 7.67
CA PHE A 50 7.41 -12.24 8.96
C PHE A 50 7.45 -13.77 8.78
N PRO A 51 7.95 -14.54 9.75
CA PRO A 51 7.96 -16.00 9.63
C PRO A 51 6.55 -16.55 9.39
N GLY A 52 6.35 -17.18 8.23
CA GLY A 52 5.06 -17.76 7.82
C GLY A 52 4.09 -16.80 7.14
N GLY A 53 4.50 -15.56 6.80
CA GLY A 53 3.57 -14.65 6.12
C GLY A 53 4.11 -13.28 5.73
N VAL A 54 3.18 -12.42 5.34
CA VAL A 54 3.43 -11.03 4.98
C VAL A 54 2.27 -10.16 5.42
N LEU A 55 2.58 -8.92 5.82
CA LEU A 55 1.62 -7.90 6.19
C LEU A 55 1.74 -6.72 5.23
N ILE A 56 0.62 -6.07 4.92
CA ILE A 56 0.57 -4.76 4.26
C ILE A 56 -0.35 -3.83 5.06
N ALA A 57 0.06 -2.58 5.25
CA ALA A 57 -0.71 -1.57 5.97
C ALA A 57 -0.65 -0.21 5.27
N GLY A 58 -1.72 0.58 5.37
CA GLY A 58 -1.82 1.89 4.73
C GLY A 58 -2.47 2.93 5.63
N ASP A 59 -1.99 4.17 5.52
CA ASP A 59 -2.59 5.33 6.17
C ASP A 59 -3.96 5.69 5.54
N ARG A 60 -4.70 6.62 6.17
CA ARG A 60 -6.08 6.94 5.78
C ARG A 60 -6.28 8.33 5.14
N ARG A 61 -5.24 9.15 5.07
CA ARG A 61 -5.36 10.55 4.62
C ARG A 61 -5.31 10.64 3.10
N ALA A 62 -6.14 11.49 2.51
CA ALA A 62 -5.92 12.00 1.15
C ALA A 62 -5.92 13.53 1.17
N THR A 63 -5.02 14.14 0.42
CA THR A 63 -4.86 15.59 0.31
C THR A 63 -5.07 16.08 -1.11
N GLN A 64 -5.50 17.33 -1.25
CA GLN A 64 -5.50 18.10 -2.49
C GLN A 64 -4.70 19.37 -2.23
N GLY A 65 -3.48 19.45 -2.77
CA GLY A 65 -2.49 20.40 -2.28
C GLY A 65 -2.31 20.25 -0.76
N ASN A 66 -2.49 21.36 -0.03
CA ASN A 66 -2.34 21.40 1.43
C ASN A 66 -3.65 21.08 2.19
N MET A 67 -4.77 20.87 1.51
CA MET A 67 -6.06 20.59 2.14
C MET A 67 -6.27 19.08 2.32
N ILE A 68 -6.77 18.67 3.49
CA ILE A 68 -7.21 17.28 3.72
C ILE A 68 -8.55 17.08 3.02
N ALA A 69 -8.54 16.31 1.93
CA ALA A 69 -9.73 15.98 1.14
C ALA A 69 -10.54 14.84 1.78
N SER A 70 -9.87 13.83 2.34
CA SER A 70 -10.49 12.73 3.08
C SER A 70 -9.58 12.24 4.21
N ARG A 71 -10.19 11.62 5.23
CA ARG A 71 -9.50 11.07 6.40
C ARG A 71 -9.69 9.57 6.53
N ASP A 72 -10.51 8.93 5.72
CA ASP A 72 -11.01 7.57 5.90
C ASP A 72 -10.75 6.67 4.68
N VAL A 73 -9.87 7.09 3.77
CA VAL A 73 -9.57 6.34 2.55
C VAL A 73 -9.02 4.95 2.89
N GLN A 74 -9.60 3.92 2.30
CA GLN A 74 -9.03 2.57 2.30
C GLN A 74 -8.12 2.43 1.08
N LYS A 75 -6.88 2.01 1.31
CA LYS A 75 -5.83 1.98 0.29
C LYS A 75 -5.21 0.62 0.10
N VAL A 76 -5.52 -0.30 1.01
CA VAL A 76 -5.10 -1.68 1.03
C VAL A 76 -6.33 -2.53 0.77
N HIS A 77 -6.23 -3.39 -0.24
CA HIS A 77 -7.33 -4.25 -0.68
C HIS A 77 -6.81 -5.67 -0.89
N ILE A 78 -7.54 -6.65 -0.36
CA ILE A 78 -7.37 -8.06 -0.73
C ILE A 78 -7.73 -8.19 -2.22
N ALA A 79 -6.81 -8.74 -3.00
CA ALA A 79 -6.96 -8.89 -4.45
C ALA A 79 -7.43 -10.30 -4.82
N ASP A 80 -6.98 -11.32 -4.08
CA ASP A 80 -7.50 -12.69 -4.05
C ASP A 80 -7.17 -13.35 -2.71
N ASP A 81 -7.51 -14.63 -2.55
CA ASP A 81 -7.35 -15.38 -1.30
C ASP A 81 -5.94 -15.33 -0.69
N TYR A 82 -4.90 -15.11 -1.49
CA TYR A 82 -3.49 -15.12 -1.05
C TYR A 82 -2.70 -13.89 -1.47
N THR A 83 -3.36 -12.80 -1.89
CA THR A 83 -2.69 -11.56 -2.28
C THR A 83 -3.47 -10.32 -1.86
N ALA A 84 -2.74 -9.25 -1.57
CA ALA A 84 -3.31 -7.93 -1.36
C ALA A 84 -2.46 -6.87 -2.05
N THR A 85 -3.09 -5.76 -2.41
CA THR A 85 -2.44 -4.61 -3.03
C THR A 85 -2.68 -3.37 -2.20
N GLY A 86 -1.62 -2.57 -2.04
CA GLY A 86 -1.73 -1.20 -1.60
C GLY A 86 -1.30 -0.27 -2.73
N ILE A 87 -2.07 0.76 -3.04
CA ILE A 87 -1.76 1.62 -4.20
C ILE A 87 -1.64 3.08 -3.78
N ALA A 88 -0.46 3.66 -4.00
CA ALA A 88 -0.18 5.07 -3.75
C ALA A 88 -0.29 5.90 -5.03
N GLY A 89 -0.71 7.16 -4.90
CA GLY A 89 -0.83 8.11 -6.00
C GLY A 89 -2.20 8.77 -6.06
N THR A 90 -2.73 8.98 -7.26
CA THR A 90 -4.07 9.54 -7.47
C THR A 90 -5.13 8.57 -6.97
N ALA A 91 -5.93 8.98 -5.98
CA ALA A 91 -6.86 8.10 -5.27
C ALA A 91 -7.87 7.41 -6.20
N ALA A 92 -8.42 8.15 -7.18
CA ALA A 92 -9.37 7.59 -8.14
C ALA A 92 -8.75 6.47 -9.00
N ILE A 93 -7.53 6.67 -9.49
CA ILE A 93 -6.82 5.63 -10.27
C ILE A 93 -6.47 4.44 -9.38
N ALA A 94 -6.05 4.68 -8.14
CA ALA A 94 -5.70 3.63 -7.19
C ALA A 94 -6.88 2.67 -6.93
N VAL A 95 -8.08 3.22 -6.68
CA VAL A 95 -9.29 2.40 -6.46
C VAL A 95 -9.64 1.58 -7.70
N GLU A 96 -9.62 2.20 -8.88
CA GLU A 96 -9.92 1.50 -10.13
C GLU A 96 -8.87 0.42 -10.47
N PHE A 97 -7.60 0.66 -10.14
CA PHE A 97 -6.54 -0.33 -10.27
C PHE A 97 -6.77 -1.55 -9.39
N ALA A 98 -7.03 -1.33 -8.09
CA ALA A 98 -7.27 -2.42 -7.15
C ALA A 98 -8.47 -3.27 -7.59
N ARG A 99 -9.55 -2.60 -8.00
CA ARG A 99 -10.77 -3.25 -8.50
C ARG A 99 -10.53 -4.04 -9.78
N LEU A 100 -9.92 -3.43 -10.79
CA LEU A 100 -9.66 -4.09 -12.08
C LEU A 100 -8.72 -5.28 -11.91
N TYR A 101 -7.73 -5.17 -11.02
CA TYR A 101 -6.78 -6.24 -10.75
C TYR A 101 -7.46 -7.44 -10.08
N ALA A 102 -8.27 -7.23 -9.05
CA ALA A 102 -9.04 -8.31 -8.41
C ALA A 102 -9.92 -9.04 -9.44
N VAL A 103 -10.62 -8.30 -10.30
CA VAL A 103 -11.44 -8.88 -11.37
C VAL A 103 -10.59 -9.63 -12.39
N GLU A 104 -9.41 -9.14 -12.78
CA GLU A 104 -8.48 -9.84 -13.68
C GLU A 104 -8.07 -11.20 -13.12
N LEU A 105 -7.76 -11.28 -11.82
CA LEU A 105 -7.34 -12.52 -11.16
C LEU A 105 -8.48 -13.53 -11.10
N GLU A 106 -9.64 -13.13 -10.59
CA GLU A 106 -10.81 -14.01 -10.47
C GLU A 106 -11.36 -14.41 -11.86
N HIS A 107 -11.27 -13.52 -12.86
CA HIS A 107 -11.66 -13.84 -14.22
C HIS A 107 -10.80 -14.95 -14.83
N TYR A 108 -9.47 -14.88 -14.65
CA TYR A 108 -8.57 -15.93 -15.11
C TYR A 108 -8.92 -17.26 -14.43
N GLU A 109 -9.07 -17.26 -13.11
CA GLU A 109 -9.39 -18.48 -12.35
C GLU A 109 -10.70 -19.11 -12.78
N LYS A 110 -11.76 -18.31 -13.00
CA LYS A 110 -13.06 -18.82 -13.47
C LYS A 110 -13.03 -19.42 -14.87
N LEU A 111 -12.11 -18.97 -15.74
CA LEU A 111 -11.98 -19.50 -17.09
C LEU A 111 -11.08 -20.74 -17.15
N GLU A 112 -9.95 -20.72 -16.44
CA GLU A 112 -8.96 -21.79 -16.49
C GLU A 112 -9.17 -22.87 -15.43
N GLY A 113 -9.99 -22.59 -14.41
CA GLY A 113 -10.26 -23.49 -13.27
C GLY A 113 -9.11 -23.61 -12.27
N VAL A 114 -8.10 -22.74 -12.39
CA VAL A 114 -6.89 -22.71 -11.55
C VAL A 114 -6.43 -21.25 -11.41
N PRO A 115 -6.04 -20.80 -10.20
CA PRO A 115 -5.54 -19.46 -10.01
C PRO A 115 -4.19 -19.24 -10.72
N LEU A 116 -3.86 -17.99 -11.02
CA LEU A 116 -2.52 -17.64 -11.51
C LEU A 116 -1.45 -18.00 -10.47
N THR A 117 -0.29 -18.45 -10.93
CA THR A 117 0.92 -18.52 -10.09
C THR A 117 1.27 -17.12 -9.59
N PHE A 118 2.00 -17.01 -8.46
CA PHE A 118 2.38 -15.69 -7.92
C PHE A 118 3.12 -14.82 -8.96
N ARG A 119 4.03 -15.41 -9.74
CA ARG A 119 4.71 -14.71 -10.84
C ARG A 119 3.75 -14.27 -11.95
N GLY A 120 2.72 -15.07 -12.23
CA GLY A 120 1.65 -14.71 -13.16
C GLY A 120 0.88 -13.48 -12.68
N LYS A 121 0.50 -13.45 -11.40
CA LYS A 121 -0.15 -12.30 -10.74
C LYS A 121 0.71 -11.03 -10.85
N VAL A 122 2.00 -11.11 -10.50
CA VAL A 122 2.98 -10.01 -10.64
C VAL A 122 3.04 -9.48 -12.07
N ASN A 123 3.15 -10.37 -13.06
CA ASN A 123 3.22 -9.95 -14.47
C ASN A 123 1.92 -9.28 -14.96
N ARG A 124 0.75 -9.72 -14.48
CA ARG A 124 -0.52 -9.05 -14.80
C ARG A 124 -0.56 -7.63 -14.26
N LEU A 125 -0.17 -7.45 -13.00
CA LEU A 125 -0.11 -6.11 -12.40
C LEU A 125 0.91 -5.21 -13.09
N ALA A 126 2.08 -5.74 -13.46
CA ALA A 126 3.10 -5.02 -14.21
C ALA A 126 2.58 -4.47 -15.56
N ILE A 127 1.82 -5.29 -16.29
CA ILE A 127 1.20 -4.90 -17.57
C ILE A 127 0.19 -3.78 -17.34
N MET A 128 -0.64 -3.86 -16.30
CA MET A 128 -1.60 -2.82 -15.95
C MET A 128 -0.90 -1.50 -15.60
N VAL A 129 0.14 -1.54 -14.77
CA VAL A 129 0.95 -0.36 -14.41
C VAL A 129 1.58 0.27 -15.65
N ARG A 130 2.23 -0.55 -16.50
CA ARG A 130 2.82 -0.08 -17.75
C ARG A 130 1.79 0.57 -18.69
N GLY A 131 0.56 0.02 -18.72
CA GLY A 131 -0.55 0.57 -19.50
C GLY A 131 -0.96 1.99 -19.05
N ASN A 132 -0.68 2.36 -17.80
CA ASN A 132 -0.96 3.68 -17.24
C ASN A 132 0.19 4.69 -17.39
N LEU A 133 1.35 4.29 -17.94
CA LEU A 133 2.53 5.16 -18.04
C LEU A 133 2.23 6.53 -18.68
N ALA A 134 1.43 6.56 -19.75
CA ALA A 134 1.06 7.81 -20.42
C ALA A 134 0.23 8.75 -19.53
N ALA A 135 -0.65 8.21 -18.68
CA ALA A 135 -1.42 9.00 -17.73
C ALA A 135 -0.58 9.40 -16.51
N ALA A 136 0.32 8.52 -16.06
CA ALA A 136 1.29 8.82 -15.02
C ALA A 136 2.21 10.00 -15.39
N MET A 137 2.64 10.09 -16.66
CA MET A 137 3.38 11.25 -17.19
C MET A 137 2.57 12.55 -17.18
N GLN A 138 1.24 12.47 -17.09
CA GLN A 138 0.32 13.60 -16.93
C GLN A 138 -0.03 13.89 -15.46
N GLY A 139 0.60 13.17 -14.52
CA GLY A 139 0.39 13.31 -13.08
C GLY A 139 -0.59 12.30 -12.47
N PHE A 140 -1.27 11.47 -13.26
CA PHE A 140 -2.21 10.45 -12.79
C PHE A 140 -1.47 9.16 -12.40
N VAL A 141 -0.56 9.30 -11.45
CA VAL A 141 0.34 8.22 -11.00
C VAL A 141 -0.43 7.24 -10.12
N ALA A 142 -0.20 5.94 -10.32
CA ALA A 142 -0.60 4.88 -9.41
C ALA A 142 0.54 3.87 -9.31
N LEU A 143 1.16 3.80 -8.13
CA LEU A 143 2.27 2.91 -7.81
C LEU A 143 1.78 1.87 -6.81
N PRO A 144 1.53 0.63 -7.27
CA PRO A 144 1.14 -0.44 -6.38
C PRO A 144 2.34 -1.02 -5.61
N LEU A 145 2.03 -1.53 -4.43
CA LEU A 145 2.82 -2.48 -3.66
C LEU A 145 1.97 -3.74 -3.54
N LEU A 146 2.45 -4.84 -4.12
CA LEU A 146 1.78 -6.14 -4.07
C LEU A 146 2.41 -6.98 -2.96
N VAL A 147 1.57 -7.62 -2.17
CA VAL A 147 1.99 -8.66 -1.23
C VAL A 147 1.24 -9.94 -1.52
N GLY A 148 1.83 -11.07 -1.14
CA GLY A 148 1.14 -12.34 -1.18
C GLY A 148 1.87 -13.46 -0.48
N TYR A 149 1.16 -14.57 -0.32
CA TYR A 149 1.72 -15.82 0.17
C TYR A 149 1.82 -16.80 -1.01
N ASP A 150 3.05 -17.21 -1.32
CA ASP A 150 3.34 -18.07 -2.46
C ASP A 150 3.13 -19.54 -2.08
N LEU A 151 1.97 -20.11 -2.45
CA LEU A 151 1.62 -21.50 -2.17
C LEU A 151 2.57 -22.53 -2.80
N ASP A 152 3.30 -22.12 -3.85
CA ASP A 152 4.26 -22.97 -4.56
C ASP A 152 5.68 -22.90 -3.94
N ASP A 153 5.89 -22.12 -2.88
CA ASP A 153 7.19 -22.04 -2.21
C ASP A 153 7.50 -23.33 -1.43
N SER A 154 8.72 -23.84 -1.61
CA SER A 154 9.24 -24.99 -0.86
C SER A 154 9.44 -24.74 0.63
N ASP A 155 9.54 -23.48 1.07
CA ASP A 155 9.70 -23.06 2.45
C ASP A 155 8.49 -22.21 2.92
N PRO A 156 7.49 -22.83 3.57
CA PRO A 156 6.32 -22.12 4.10
C PRO A 156 6.69 -20.99 5.07
N GLY A 157 7.81 -21.09 5.77
CA GLY A 157 8.29 -20.05 6.68
C GLY A 157 8.70 -18.76 5.96
N ASN A 158 9.06 -18.86 4.67
CA ASN A 158 9.54 -17.75 3.84
C ASN A 158 8.65 -17.46 2.62
N ALA A 159 7.50 -18.13 2.50
CA ALA A 159 6.53 -18.01 1.41
C ALA A 159 5.91 -16.61 1.25
N GLY A 160 6.04 -15.73 2.24
CA GLY A 160 5.67 -14.31 2.12
C GLY A 160 6.46 -13.59 1.03
N ARG A 161 5.75 -12.81 0.20
CA ARG A 161 6.31 -12.03 -0.91
C ARG A 161 5.88 -10.57 -0.81
N ILE A 162 6.80 -9.69 -1.17
CA ILE A 162 6.55 -8.26 -1.38
C ILE A 162 7.11 -7.91 -2.76
N VAL A 163 6.34 -7.21 -3.57
CA VAL A 163 6.73 -6.78 -4.91
C VAL A 163 6.40 -5.31 -5.10
N SER A 164 7.43 -4.52 -5.41
CA SER A 164 7.29 -3.11 -5.78
C SER A 164 7.27 -2.93 -7.29
N PHE A 165 6.67 -1.83 -7.75
CA PHE A 165 6.56 -1.48 -9.16
C PHE A 165 7.03 -0.05 -9.39
N ASP A 166 7.72 0.17 -10.51
CA ASP A 166 7.97 1.50 -11.04
C ASP A 166 6.87 1.94 -12.02
N ALA A 167 6.84 3.23 -12.37
CA ALA A 167 5.80 3.79 -13.24
C ALA A 167 5.81 3.22 -14.67
N ALA A 168 6.91 2.61 -15.12
CA ALA A 168 7.02 1.95 -16.42
C ALA A 168 6.58 0.48 -16.40
N GLY A 169 6.19 -0.03 -15.22
CA GLY A 169 5.79 -1.41 -15.00
C GLY A 169 6.96 -2.37 -14.78
N GLY A 170 8.18 -1.86 -14.56
CA GLY A 170 9.24 -2.66 -13.98
C GLY A 170 8.86 -3.08 -12.57
N TRP A 171 9.25 -4.28 -12.15
CA TRP A 171 8.91 -4.83 -10.85
C TRP A 171 10.11 -5.46 -10.17
N ASN A 172 10.13 -5.43 -8.85
CA ASN A 172 11.19 -5.98 -8.02
C ASN A 172 10.59 -6.81 -6.87
N ILE A 173 11.13 -8.00 -6.63
CA ILE A 173 10.82 -8.80 -5.44
C ILE A 173 11.74 -8.32 -4.31
N GLU A 174 11.16 -8.03 -3.16
CA GLU A 174 11.87 -7.40 -2.05
C GLU A 174 12.46 -8.45 -1.09
N ASP A 175 13.73 -8.78 -1.31
CA ASP A 175 14.46 -9.73 -0.46
C ASP A 175 14.85 -9.15 0.92
N GLU A 176 14.84 -7.81 1.06
CA GLU A 176 15.16 -7.12 2.32
C GLU A 176 14.12 -7.36 3.43
N GLY A 177 12.94 -7.90 3.07
CA GLY A 177 11.88 -8.26 4.00
C GLY A 177 10.84 -7.17 4.23
N TYR A 178 11.05 -5.95 3.75
CA TYR A 178 10.08 -4.87 3.87
C TYR A 178 10.20 -3.87 2.72
N GLN A 179 9.11 -3.15 2.45
CA GLN A 179 9.08 -2.08 1.47
C GLN A 179 7.98 -1.07 1.80
N SER A 180 8.05 0.11 1.18
CA SER A 180 7.00 1.12 1.31
C SER A 180 6.85 1.94 0.03
N VAL A 181 5.65 2.48 -0.20
CA VAL A 181 5.35 3.38 -1.33
C VAL A 181 4.55 4.59 -0.87
N GLY A 182 4.63 5.67 -1.65
CA GLY A 182 3.91 6.93 -1.40
C GLY A 182 4.77 8.01 -0.73
N SER A 183 4.13 9.10 -0.29
CA SER A 183 4.81 10.35 0.12
C SER A 183 5.68 10.19 1.36
N GLY A 184 5.23 9.43 2.36
CA GLY A 184 5.97 9.14 3.58
C GLY A 184 6.83 7.87 3.51
N SER A 185 6.97 7.26 2.33
CA SER A 185 7.69 5.98 2.15
C SER A 185 9.13 6.02 2.66
N LEU A 186 9.88 7.11 2.42
CA LEU A 186 11.27 7.21 2.88
C LEU A 186 11.39 7.20 4.41
N PHE A 187 10.46 7.87 5.11
CA PHE A 187 10.41 7.88 6.57
C PHE A 187 10.01 6.50 7.11
N ALA A 188 8.95 5.90 6.54
CA ALA A 188 8.51 4.56 6.92
C ALA A 188 9.62 3.52 6.71
N LYS A 189 10.26 3.47 5.53
CA LYS A 189 11.34 2.54 5.23
C LYS A 189 12.53 2.72 6.17
N SER A 190 12.86 3.97 6.52
CA SER A 190 13.95 4.27 7.47
C SER A 190 13.63 3.83 8.89
N SER A 191 12.37 3.94 9.31
CA SER A 191 11.88 3.42 10.60
C SER A 191 11.92 1.89 10.63
N ILE A 192 11.34 1.22 9.62
CA ILE A 192 11.35 -0.25 9.53
C ILE A 192 12.79 -0.77 9.53
N LYS A 193 13.72 -0.11 8.84
CA LYS A 193 15.14 -0.50 8.86
C LYS A 193 15.75 -0.62 10.27
N LYS A 194 15.24 0.11 11.26
CA LYS A 194 15.67 0.01 12.66
C LYS A 194 14.85 -0.99 13.47
N LEU A 195 13.57 -1.14 13.13
CA LEU A 195 12.62 -1.94 13.88
C LEU A 195 12.50 -3.39 13.37
N TYR A 196 12.95 -3.70 12.16
CA TYR A 196 12.71 -4.98 11.50
C TYR A 196 13.29 -6.18 12.27
N SER A 197 14.38 -5.99 13.02
CA SER A 197 14.94 -7.02 13.89
C SER A 197 14.00 -7.47 15.02
N HIS A 198 12.95 -6.69 15.31
CA HIS A 198 11.93 -7.04 16.30
C HIS A 198 10.76 -7.84 15.70
N VAL A 199 10.74 -8.06 14.38
CA VAL A 199 9.68 -8.82 13.70
C VAL A 199 9.99 -10.32 13.82
N THR A 200 9.24 -11.00 14.68
CA THR A 200 9.34 -12.44 14.92
C THR A 200 8.08 -13.21 14.53
N ASP A 201 6.97 -12.51 14.34
CA ASP A 201 5.63 -13.06 14.09
C ASP A 201 4.71 -11.96 13.49
N ALA A 202 3.46 -12.32 13.22
CA ALA A 202 2.46 -11.41 12.68
C ALA A 202 2.17 -10.20 13.61
N ASP A 203 2.19 -10.39 14.92
CA ASP A 203 1.85 -9.38 15.91
C ASP A 203 2.93 -8.30 15.99
N SER A 204 4.19 -8.72 16.06
CA SER A 204 5.35 -7.84 16.00
C SER A 204 5.48 -7.16 14.64
N ALA A 205 5.18 -7.84 13.53
CA ALA A 205 5.12 -7.22 12.21
C ALA A 205 4.07 -6.10 12.13
N LEU A 206 2.86 -6.36 12.63
CA LEU A 206 1.78 -5.38 12.68
C LEU A 206 2.17 -4.16 13.54
N LYS A 207 2.81 -4.39 14.69
CA LYS A 207 3.31 -3.32 15.55
C LYS A 207 4.34 -2.45 14.83
N VAL A 208 5.33 -3.06 14.17
CA VAL A 208 6.35 -2.33 13.40
C VAL A 208 5.73 -1.57 12.22
N ALA A 209 4.72 -2.14 11.56
CA ALA A 209 3.99 -1.44 10.49
C ALA A 209 3.25 -0.21 11.02
N ILE A 210 2.54 -0.31 12.14
CA ILE A 210 1.85 0.82 12.76
C ILE A 210 2.85 1.89 13.23
N GLU A 211 3.96 1.49 13.85
CA GLU A 211 5.00 2.42 14.31
C GLU A 211 5.70 3.13 13.14
N SER A 212 5.98 2.43 12.04
CA SER A 212 6.59 3.05 10.86
C SER A 212 5.63 3.99 10.11
N LEU A 213 4.33 3.71 10.09
CA LEU A 213 3.32 4.65 9.59
C LEU A 213 3.14 5.85 10.52
N TYR A 214 3.30 5.65 11.83
CA TYR A 214 3.34 6.74 12.81
C TYR A 214 4.54 7.66 12.55
N ASP A 215 5.75 7.10 12.40
CA ASP A 215 6.95 7.88 12.10
C ASP A 215 6.82 8.60 10.76
N ALA A 216 6.23 7.96 9.75
CA ALA A 216 5.94 8.64 8.48
C ALA A 216 4.97 9.81 8.64
N ALA A 217 3.95 9.69 9.48
CA ALA A 217 3.01 10.78 9.76
C ALA A 217 3.63 11.92 10.59
N ASP A 218 4.71 11.65 11.33
CA ASP A 218 5.43 12.64 12.13
C ASP A 218 6.20 13.62 11.22
N ASP A 219 6.74 13.11 10.10
CA ASP A 219 7.58 13.88 9.17
C ASP A 219 6.92 14.21 7.81
N ASP A 220 5.82 13.56 7.43
CA ASP A 220 5.07 13.82 6.19
C ASP A 220 3.61 14.26 6.45
N SER A 221 3.32 15.53 6.17
CA SER A 221 1.98 16.11 6.30
C SER A 221 0.90 15.44 5.42
N ALA A 222 1.28 14.80 4.31
CA ALA A 222 0.35 14.07 3.44
C ALA A 222 -0.01 12.67 4.00
N THR A 223 0.73 12.18 5.00
CA THR A 223 0.46 10.92 5.70
C THR A 223 -0.40 11.14 6.94
N GLY A 224 -1.47 10.37 7.08
CA GLY A 224 -2.37 10.40 8.23
C GLY A 224 -1.95 9.45 9.35
N GLY A 225 -1.44 9.99 10.45
CA GLY A 225 -1.24 9.24 11.69
C GLY A 225 -2.57 8.86 12.37
N PRO A 226 -2.53 8.02 13.41
CA PRO A 226 -3.73 7.63 14.17
C PRO A 226 -4.49 8.83 14.75
N ASP A 227 -5.78 8.97 14.40
CA ASP A 227 -6.68 10.01 14.95
C ASP A 227 -7.50 9.42 16.10
N LEU A 228 -7.02 9.63 17.32
CA LEU A 228 -7.67 9.14 18.54
C LEU A 228 -9.02 9.82 18.84
N VAL A 229 -9.25 11.03 18.32
CA VAL A 229 -10.49 11.79 18.56
C VAL A 229 -11.62 11.20 17.73
N ARG A 230 -11.34 10.85 16.48
CA ARG A 230 -12.32 10.27 15.55
C ARG A 230 -12.32 8.75 15.52
N GLY A 231 -11.32 8.12 16.14
CA GLY A 231 -11.14 6.67 16.07
C GLY A 231 -10.76 6.20 14.68
N ILE A 232 -9.92 6.97 13.97
CA ILE A 232 -9.47 6.61 12.62
C ILE A 232 -8.03 6.10 12.72
N TYR A 233 -7.83 4.86 12.27
CA TYR A 233 -6.56 4.16 12.33
C TYR A 233 -6.14 3.68 10.93
N PRO A 234 -4.85 3.39 10.70
CA PRO A 234 -4.41 2.67 9.50
C PRO A 234 -5.24 1.40 9.27
N THR A 235 -5.35 0.94 8.03
CA THR A 235 -5.88 -0.39 7.71
C THR A 235 -4.72 -1.35 7.46
N ALA A 236 -4.90 -2.63 7.77
CA ALA A 236 -3.89 -3.65 7.50
C ALA A 236 -4.51 -4.97 7.04
N VAL A 237 -3.77 -5.70 6.21
CA VAL A 237 -4.08 -7.07 5.80
C VAL A 237 -2.90 -7.96 6.16
N LEU A 238 -3.20 -9.09 6.80
CA LEU A 238 -2.27 -10.18 7.08
C LEU A 238 -2.50 -11.29 6.07
N ILE A 239 -1.43 -11.89 5.55
CA ILE A 239 -1.51 -13.03 4.63
C ILE A 239 -0.55 -14.11 5.10
N GLY A 240 -1.08 -15.31 5.35
CA GLY A 240 -0.33 -16.50 5.71
C GLY A 240 -0.82 -17.74 4.96
N GLY A 241 -0.46 -18.91 5.46
CA GLY A 241 -0.89 -20.19 4.88
C GLY A 241 -2.41 -20.42 4.89
N ASP A 242 -3.15 -19.71 5.76
CA ASP A 242 -4.62 -19.78 5.84
C ASP A 242 -5.33 -18.76 4.93
N GLY A 243 -4.56 -17.95 4.18
CA GLY A 243 -5.09 -16.91 3.28
C GLY A 243 -4.91 -15.48 3.81
N ALA A 244 -5.57 -14.54 3.15
CA ALA A 244 -5.57 -13.12 3.46
C ALA A 244 -6.73 -12.73 4.39
N GLU A 245 -6.43 -11.96 5.43
CA GLU A 245 -7.38 -11.48 6.43
C GLU A 245 -7.19 -9.98 6.72
N GLU A 246 -8.28 -9.23 6.78
CA GLU A 246 -8.26 -7.84 7.26
C GLU A 246 -8.06 -7.81 8.79
N VAL A 247 -7.11 -7.00 9.25
CA VAL A 247 -6.87 -6.82 10.68
C VAL A 247 -7.95 -5.89 11.26
N THR A 248 -8.54 -6.28 12.37
CA THR A 248 -9.63 -5.50 13.00
C THR A 248 -9.17 -4.13 13.52
N ASP A 249 -10.07 -3.15 13.42
CA ASP A 249 -9.83 -1.79 13.93
C ASP A 249 -9.50 -1.80 15.43
N GLU A 250 -10.13 -2.66 16.24
CA GLU A 250 -9.85 -2.76 17.67
C GLU A 250 -8.39 -3.14 17.94
N ARG A 251 -7.85 -4.06 17.15
CA ARG A 251 -6.48 -4.56 17.29
C ARG A 251 -5.47 -3.50 16.87
N ILE A 252 -5.72 -2.81 15.75
CA ILE A 252 -4.87 -1.70 15.29
C ILE A 252 -4.92 -0.53 16.29
N ALA A 253 -6.11 -0.20 16.80
CA ALA A 253 -6.31 0.88 17.76
C ALA A 253 -5.54 0.64 19.07
N ALA A 254 -5.51 -0.61 19.57
CA ALA A 254 -4.77 -0.96 20.77
C ALA A 254 -3.26 -0.72 20.58
N LEU A 255 -2.70 -1.20 19.47
CA LEU A 255 -1.28 -1.02 19.15
C LEU A 255 -0.94 0.46 18.90
N ALA A 256 -1.79 1.20 18.19
CA ALA A 256 -1.59 2.63 17.96
C ALA A 256 -1.53 3.43 19.27
N ARG A 257 -2.39 3.10 20.25
CA ARG A 257 -2.34 3.71 21.59
C ARG A 257 -1.06 3.36 22.33
N GLU A 258 -0.57 2.13 22.20
CA GLU A 258 0.70 1.71 22.80
C GLU A 258 1.87 2.51 22.21
N VAL A 259 1.94 2.64 20.88
CA VAL A 259 2.96 3.44 20.19
C VAL A 259 2.94 4.89 20.67
N ILE A 260 1.76 5.51 20.73
CA ILE A 260 1.60 6.89 21.21
C ILE A 260 2.05 7.03 22.67
N ALA A 261 1.66 6.09 23.53
CA ALA A 261 2.07 6.10 24.93
C ALA A 261 3.60 6.02 25.09
N ASN A 262 4.25 5.16 24.31
CA ASN A 262 5.71 5.00 24.32
C ASN A 262 6.44 6.26 23.82
N ARG A 263 5.83 7.05 22.94
CA ARG A 263 6.39 8.31 22.41
C ARG A 263 6.08 9.53 23.30
N SER A 264 5.14 9.43 24.23
CA SER A 264 4.69 10.54 25.08
C SER A 264 5.61 10.85 26.28
N VAL A 265 6.89 10.48 26.22
CA VAL A 265 7.85 10.82 27.27
C VAL A 265 8.08 12.34 27.27
N PRO A 266 7.92 13.04 28.41
CA PRO A 266 8.12 14.47 28.45
C PRO A 266 9.56 14.81 28.08
N ILE A 267 9.76 15.85 27.27
CA ILE A 267 11.08 16.48 27.10
C ILE A 267 11.43 17.16 28.44
N THR A 268 11.82 16.37 29.45
CA THR A 268 12.43 16.92 30.66
C THR A 268 13.84 17.35 30.29
N GLY A 269 14.03 18.65 30.13
CA GLY A 269 15.32 19.24 29.77
C GLY A 269 16.42 18.81 30.73
N THR A 270 17.38 18.04 30.22
CA THR A 270 18.73 17.97 30.79
C THR A 270 19.46 19.26 30.45
N ALA A 271 19.08 20.33 31.13
CA ALA A 271 20.00 21.44 31.36
C ALA A 271 21.23 20.85 32.06
N GLY A 272 22.38 20.92 31.39
CA GLY A 272 23.62 20.34 31.87
C GLY A 272 23.90 20.69 33.32
N ARG A 273 24.15 19.66 34.13
CA ARG A 273 24.86 19.79 35.40
C ARG A 273 26.15 20.56 35.11
N ARG A 274 26.20 21.84 35.49
CA ARG A 274 27.47 22.56 35.66
C ARG A 274 28.27 21.76 36.68
N GLY A 275 29.41 21.24 36.25
CA GLY A 275 30.40 20.69 37.16
C GLY A 275 30.83 21.78 38.12
N SER A 276 30.43 21.64 39.38
CA SER A 276 31.11 22.30 40.50
C SER A 276 32.36 21.47 40.80
N ASN A 277 33.49 21.84 40.22
CA ASN A 277 34.79 21.46 40.77
C ASN A 277 35.13 22.50 41.84
N ALA A 278 35.04 22.07 43.10
CA ALA A 278 35.86 22.58 44.19
C ALA A 278 37.12 21.72 44.28
#